data_AF-A0A5C3MG36-F1
#
_entry.id   AF-A0A5C3MG36-F1
#
_cell.length_a   1.000
_cell.length_b   1.000
_cell.length_c   1.000
_cell.angle_alpha   90.00
_cell.angle_beta   90.00
_cell.angle_gamma   90.00
#
_symmetry.space_group_name_H-M   'P 1'
#
loop_
_entity.id
_entity.type
_entity.pdbx_description
1 polymer ?
#
loop_
_entity_poly.entity_id
_entity_poly.type
_entity_poly.pdbx_seq_one_letter_code
_entity_poly.pdbx_strand_id
1 'polypeptide(L)'
;MSEISPIDTSISRRPSRPLPRHHERYLYTYRLLAGATPLQFIISVEPESGRPRAGNYTFRLSFRANGIERPLAEPIIRKLKVDPRQLEFVVFVFPGKSSLPAGCLWSLRVWLRVNSIDHRLFGEDELWVGKDPDFNSIGDASFARLKNVDAKEQVYHAYVGKALVSFIVRWTKASNGTYKYSLEYEANGVGAILFEDLNLKLDGDPRTVTFLIYSVPTTSMPVGASHRLRVWLRSLVPLNASDPSTSYVLPFNDSYIYQRIWKSDAFKVGARLDFESLGSKMVMGFSSGSPVTITTNQPGMDSSPSPRSAYEDKSRAFDF
;
A
#
# COMPACT_ATOMS: atom_id res chain seq x y z
N MET A 1 9.14 -73.87 -32.92
CA MET A 1 8.57 -73.84 -31.56
C MET A 1 8.74 -72.42 -31.05
N SER A 2 7.64 -71.68 -31.04
CA SER A 2 7.53 -70.27 -30.70
C SER A 2 6.78 -70.11 -29.38
N GLU A 3 7.05 -68.98 -28.70
CA GLU A 3 6.18 -68.31 -27.72
C GLU A 3 6.11 -68.94 -26.30
N ILE A 4 6.09 -68.24 -25.16
CA ILE A 4 5.65 -66.88 -24.79
C ILE A 4 6.55 -66.35 -23.64
N SER A 5 6.84 -65.03 -23.61
CA SER A 5 7.35 -64.32 -22.43
C SER A 5 6.22 -63.56 -21.71
N PRO A 6 6.22 -63.45 -20.36
CA PRO A 6 5.16 -62.76 -19.64
C PRO A 6 5.37 -61.24 -19.62
N ILE A 7 4.29 -60.49 -19.80
CA ILE A 7 4.23 -59.02 -19.77
C ILE A 7 3.94 -58.58 -18.32
N ASP A 8 4.90 -57.90 -17.70
CA ASP A 8 4.71 -57.18 -16.44
C ASP A 8 4.11 -55.79 -16.70
N THR A 9 2.80 -55.65 -16.50
CA THR A 9 2.13 -54.35 -16.48
C THR A 9 2.27 -53.70 -15.10
N SER A 10 3.33 -52.92 -14.90
CA SER A 10 3.43 -52.00 -13.77
C SER A 10 2.58 -50.74 -14.04
N ILE A 11 1.44 -50.65 -13.35
CA ILE A 11 0.56 -49.49 -13.40
C ILE A 11 1.20 -48.35 -12.61
N SER A 12 1.92 -47.48 -13.33
CA SER A 12 2.41 -46.20 -12.81
C SER A 12 1.22 -45.31 -12.44
N ARG A 13 0.89 -45.26 -11.15
CA ARG A 13 -0.07 -44.30 -10.59
C ARG A 13 0.53 -42.90 -10.69
N ARG A 14 0.16 -42.16 -11.75
CA ARG A 14 0.45 -40.73 -11.85
C ARG A 14 -0.12 -40.02 -10.62
N PRO A 15 0.66 -39.17 -9.92
CA PRO A 15 0.13 -38.35 -8.84
C PRO A 15 -0.96 -37.43 -9.40
N SER A 16 -2.18 -37.61 -8.90
CA SER A 16 -3.33 -36.76 -9.20
C SER A 16 -3.00 -35.33 -8.79
N ARG A 17 -2.77 -34.46 -9.78
CA ARG A 17 -2.61 -33.01 -9.61
C ARG A 17 -3.83 -32.50 -8.82
N PRO A 18 -3.66 -31.91 -7.62
CA PRO A 18 -4.80 -31.43 -6.85
C PRO A 18 -5.58 -30.41 -7.68
N LEU A 19 -6.87 -30.68 -7.88
CA LEU A 19 -7.79 -29.76 -8.56
C LEU A 19 -7.74 -28.39 -7.86
N PRO A 20 -7.83 -27.28 -8.62
CA PRO A 20 -7.86 -25.95 -8.02
C PRO A 20 -9.02 -25.90 -7.03
N ARG A 21 -8.71 -25.75 -5.74
CA ARG A 21 -9.73 -25.52 -4.72
C ARG A 21 -10.43 -24.22 -5.12
N HIS A 22 -11.67 -24.32 -5.57
CA HIS A 22 -12.52 -23.16 -5.81
C HIS A 22 -12.68 -22.44 -4.47
N HIS A 23 -11.94 -21.35 -4.28
CA HIS A 23 -12.09 -20.47 -3.13
C HIS A 23 -13.22 -19.51 -3.46
N GLU A 24 -14.35 -19.66 -2.78
CA GLU A 24 -15.43 -18.70 -2.90
C GLU A 24 -15.06 -17.41 -2.17
N ARG A 25 -15.36 -16.26 -2.78
CA ARG A 25 -15.15 -14.93 -2.21
C ARG A 25 -16.40 -14.10 -2.48
N TYR A 26 -16.93 -13.49 -1.43
CA TYR A 26 -18.14 -12.67 -1.49
C TYR A 26 -17.77 -11.19 -1.43
N LEU A 27 -18.33 -10.38 -2.32
CA LEU A 27 -18.03 -8.95 -2.42
C LEU A 27 -19.29 -8.12 -2.20
N TYR A 28 -19.23 -7.21 -1.24
CA TYR A 28 -20.29 -6.24 -0.94
C TYR A 28 -19.78 -4.85 -1.28
N THR A 29 -20.51 -4.13 -2.12
CA THR A 29 -20.09 -2.84 -2.66
C THR A 29 -21.05 -1.75 -2.23
N TYR A 30 -20.53 -0.71 -1.58
CA TYR A 30 -21.30 0.42 -1.08
C TYR A 30 -20.79 1.69 -1.75
N ARG A 31 -21.70 2.51 -2.28
CA ARG A 31 -21.40 3.80 -2.90
C ARG A 31 -21.90 4.91 -1.99
N LEU A 32 -21.05 5.90 -1.74
CA LEU A 32 -21.38 7.08 -0.95
C LEU A 32 -20.94 8.34 -1.69
N LEU A 33 -21.49 9.48 -1.28
CA LEU A 33 -21.07 10.79 -1.74
C LEU A 33 -20.64 11.60 -0.50
N ALA A 34 -19.37 12.03 -0.46
CA ALA A 34 -18.82 12.78 0.66
C ALA A 34 -18.08 14.02 0.14
N GLY A 35 -18.54 15.23 0.51
CA GLY A 35 -17.94 16.49 0.02
C GLY A 35 -17.87 16.55 -1.51
N ALA A 36 -18.98 16.23 -2.18
CA ALA A 36 -19.08 16.09 -3.64
C ALA A 36 -18.14 15.05 -4.29
N THR A 37 -17.49 14.21 -3.49
CA THR A 37 -16.57 13.16 -3.96
C THR A 37 -17.27 11.80 -3.95
N PRO A 38 -17.41 11.12 -5.09
CA PRO A 38 -17.97 9.77 -5.14
C PRO A 38 -16.98 8.77 -4.54
N LEU A 39 -17.43 8.05 -3.52
CA LEU A 39 -16.68 7.05 -2.78
C LEU A 39 -17.29 5.67 -3.02
N GLN A 40 -16.44 4.64 -3.10
CA GLN A 40 -16.88 3.25 -3.14
C GLN A 40 -16.11 2.44 -2.11
N PHE A 41 -16.81 1.75 -1.22
CA PHE A 41 -16.22 0.79 -0.28
C PHE A 41 -16.58 -0.62 -0.71
N ILE A 42 -15.58 -1.51 -0.68
CA ILE A 42 -15.73 -2.90 -1.08
C ILE A 42 -15.34 -3.75 0.13
N ILE A 43 -16.30 -4.50 0.65
CA ILE A 43 -16.09 -5.45 1.74
C ILE A 43 -16.01 -6.84 1.12
N SER A 44 -14.87 -7.49 1.30
CA SER A 44 -14.66 -8.86 0.87
C SER A 44 -14.79 -9.81 2.04
N VAL A 45 -15.54 -10.89 1.85
CA VAL A 45 -15.75 -11.95 2.85
C VAL A 45 -15.28 -13.28 2.26
N GLU A 46 -14.24 -13.86 2.87
CA GLU A 46 -13.57 -15.07 2.40
C GLU A 46 -13.64 -16.16 3.49
N PRO A 47 -14.32 -17.29 3.28
CA PRO A 47 -14.26 -18.43 4.20
C PRO A 47 -12.83 -19.00 4.23
N GLU A 48 -12.29 -19.20 5.42
CA GLU A 48 -10.97 -19.85 5.58
C GLU A 48 -10.98 -21.30 5.03
N SER A 49 -12.14 -21.96 5.10
CA SER A 49 -12.35 -23.29 4.51
C SER A 49 -12.49 -23.31 2.98
N GLY A 50 -12.58 -22.13 2.34
CA GLY A 50 -12.87 -21.98 0.91
C GLY A 50 -14.34 -22.21 0.52
N ARG A 51 -15.21 -22.63 1.47
CA ARG A 51 -16.63 -22.93 1.23
C ARG A 51 -17.54 -22.16 2.20
N PRO A 52 -18.80 -21.86 1.82
CA PRO A 52 -19.74 -21.12 2.65
C PRO A 52 -20.34 -22.01 3.74
N ARG A 53 -19.53 -22.39 4.72
CA ARG A 53 -19.92 -23.20 5.88
C ARG A 53 -19.70 -22.41 7.16
N ALA A 54 -20.36 -22.81 8.24
CA ALA A 54 -20.07 -22.25 9.55
C ALA A 54 -18.58 -22.42 9.89
N GLY A 55 -17.93 -21.36 10.35
CA GLY A 55 -16.48 -21.34 10.56
C GLY A 55 -15.89 -19.93 10.57
N ASN A 56 -14.57 -19.85 10.42
CA ASN A 56 -13.85 -18.59 10.34
C ASN A 56 -13.97 -17.97 8.94
N TYR A 57 -14.20 -16.67 8.91
CA TYR A 57 -14.23 -15.85 7.71
C TYR A 57 -13.30 -14.66 7.88
N THR A 58 -12.55 -14.37 6.83
CA THR A 58 -11.69 -13.19 6.72
C THR A 58 -12.46 -12.08 6.01
N PHE A 59 -12.56 -10.94 6.68
CA PHE A 59 -13.15 -9.71 6.17
C PHE A 59 -12.02 -8.78 5.74
N ARG A 60 -12.08 -8.24 4.53
CA ARG A 60 -11.15 -7.21 4.04
C ARG A 60 -11.93 -6.00 3.59
N LEU A 61 -11.38 -4.82 3.84
CA LEU A 61 -11.97 -3.55 3.44
C LEU A 61 -11.05 -2.84 2.42
N SER A 62 -11.59 -2.62 1.22
CA SER A 62 -10.98 -1.78 0.20
C SER A 62 -11.80 -0.50 0.02
N PHE A 63 -11.10 0.56 -0.37
CA PHE A 63 -11.67 1.83 -0.79
C PHE A 63 -11.29 2.12 -2.22
N ARG A 64 -12.27 2.49 -3.02
CA ARG A 64 -12.11 2.88 -4.42
C ARG A 64 -12.66 4.28 -4.64
N ALA A 65 -11.85 5.13 -5.24
CA ALA A 65 -12.27 6.42 -5.74
C ALA A 65 -11.65 6.62 -7.12
N ASN A 66 -12.46 7.04 -8.08
CA ASN A 66 -12.01 7.37 -9.43
C ASN A 66 -11.15 6.30 -10.11
N GLY A 67 -11.57 5.04 -10.02
CA GLY A 67 -10.88 3.90 -10.63
C GLY A 67 -9.58 3.46 -9.95
N ILE A 68 -9.25 4.04 -8.79
CA ILE A 68 -8.12 3.64 -7.94
C ILE A 68 -8.68 2.97 -6.69
N GLU A 69 -8.41 1.68 -6.52
CA GLU A 69 -8.75 0.88 -5.33
C GLU A 69 -7.50 0.65 -4.47
N ARG A 70 -7.62 0.82 -3.15
CA ARG A 70 -6.58 0.50 -2.16
C ARG A 70 -7.17 -0.18 -0.92
N PRO A 71 -6.41 -1.02 -0.21
CA PRO A 71 -6.81 -1.50 1.11
C PRO A 71 -6.87 -0.33 2.12
N LEU A 72 -7.82 -0.37 3.05
CA LEU A 72 -7.93 0.63 4.13
C LEU A 72 -7.46 0.12 5.49
N ALA A 73 -7.66 -1.16 5.78
CA ALA A 73 -7.43 -1.72 7.10
C ALA A 73 -6.90 -3.15 7.00
N GLU A 74 -6.27 -3.60 8.08
CA GLU A 74 -5.88 -5.00 8.22
C GLU A 74 -7.10 -5.92 8.18
N PRO A 75 -6.98 -7.12 7.58
CA PRO A 75 -8.06 -8.09 7.55
C PRO A 75 -8.51 -8.49 8.97
N ILE A 76 -9.82 -8.66 9.15
CA ILE A 76 -10.42 -9.09 10.42
C ILE A 76 -11.01 -10.47 10.27
N ILE A 77 -10.77 -11.34 11.25
CA ILE A 77 -11.36 -12.69 11.28
C ILE A 77 -12.56 -12.71 12.23
N ARG A 78 -13.67 -13.30 11.76
CA ARG A 78 -14.87 -13.55 12.57
C ARG A 78 -15.39 -14.97 12.34
N LYS A 79 -15.98 -15.56 13.37
CA LYS A 79 -16.69 -16.83 13.28
C LYS A 79 -18.12 -16.57 12.85
N LEU A 80 -18.52 -17.09 11.69
CA LEU A 80 -19.88 -17.00 11.19
C LEU A 80 -20.58 -18.35 11.30
N LYS A 81 -21.86 -18.32 11.65
CA LYS A 81 -22.79 -19.45 11.54
C LYS A 81 -23.89 -19.21 10.51
N VAL A 82 -23.96 -17.99 9.99
CA VAL A 82 -24.93 -17.57 8.96
C VAL A 82 -24.30 -17.70 7.58
N ASP A 83 -25.13 -17.84 6.54
CA ASP A 83 -24.67 -17.84 5.15
C ASP A 83 -24.04 -16.47 4.85
N PRO A 84 -22.78 -16.40 4.37
CA PRO A 84 -22.14 -15.15 3.99
C PRO A 84 -22.99 -14.34 3.00
N ARG A 85 -23.78 -14.97 2.13
CA ARG A 85 -24.62 -14.31 1.12
C ARG A 85 -25.72 -13.42 1.72
N GLN A 86 -26.10 -13.68 2.96
CA GLN A 86 -27.18 -12.99 3.68
C GLN A 86 -26.66 -11.90 4.62
N LEU A 87 -25.35 -11.63 4.63
CA LEU A 87 -24.78 -10.57 5.47
C LEU A 87 -25.22 -9.19 4.99
N GLU A 88 -25.59 -8.34 5.94
CA GLU A 88 -25.90 -6.93 5.72
C GLU A 88 -24.82 -6.07 6.38
N PHE A 89 -24.36 -5.02 5.70
CA PHE A 89 -23.41 -4.08 6.28
C PHE A 89 -23.97 -2.66 6.30
N VAL A 90 -23.71 -1.97 7.40
CA VAL A 90 -23.99 -0.54 7.55
C VAL A 90 -22.66 0.19 7.40
N VAL A 91 -22.52 0.92 6.29
CA VAL A 91 -21.31 1.66 5.92
C VAL A 91 -21.63 3.15 5.87
N PHE A 92 -20.95 3.93 6.69
CA PHE A 92 -21.14 5.39 6.71
C PHE A 92 -19.84 6.12 7.00
N VAL A 93 -19.78 7.35 6.51
CA VAL A 93 -18.70 8.30 6.82
C VAL A 93 -19.31 9.53 7.48
N PHE A 94 -18.57 10.15 8.37
CA PHE A 94 -18.89 11.47 8.92
C PHE A 94 -17.70 12.41 8.77
N PRO A 95 -17.93 13.73 8.68
CA PRO A 95 -16.84 14.70 8.63
C PRO A 95 -15.92 14.52 9.84
N GLY A 96 -14.61 14.49 9.59
CA GLY A 96 -13.64 14.45 10.67
C GLY A 96 -13.43 15.83 11.30
N LYS A 97 -12.36 15.93 12.10
CA LYS A 97 -11.96 17.20 12.71
C LYS A 97 -11.58 18.24 11.64
N SER A 98 -11.51 19.51 12.06
CA SER A 98 -10.94 20.57 11.22
C SER A 98 -9.57 20.14 10.69
N SER A 99 -9.40 20.31 9.39
CA SER A 99 -8.30 19.76 8.61
C SER A 99 -7.91 20.72 7.50
N LEU A 100 -6.66 20.61 7.05
CA LEU A 100 -6.15 21.31 5.87
C LEU A 100 -5.66 20.26 4.85
N PRO A 101 -6.15 20.27 3.60
CA PRO A 101 -7.25 21.12 3.10
C PRO A 101 -8.59 20.82 3.77
N ALA A 102 -9.47 21.82 3.83
CA ALA A 102 -10.78 21.68 4.44
C ALA A 102 -11.67 20.69 3.67
N GLY A 103 -12.61 20.05 4.37
CA GLY A 103 -13.60 19.15 3.76
C GLY A 103 -13.05 17.81 3.23
N CYS A 104 -11.77 17.51 3.47
CA CYS A 104 -11.11 16.33 2.92
C CYS A 104 -10.92 15.19 3.94
N LEU A 105 -11.08 15.45 5.23
CA LEU A 105 -10.92 14.46 6.29
C LEU A 105 -12.28 13.85 6.66
N TRP A 106 -12.35 12.53 6.59
CA TRP A 106 -13.54 11.74 6.93
C TRP A 106 -13.18 10.66 7.93
N SER A 107 -14.17 10.25 8.71
CA SER A 107 -14.08 9.07 9.55
C SER A 107 -15.09 8.03 9.09
N LEU A 108 -14.60 6.85 8.72
CA LEU A 108 -15.37 5.71 8.22
C LEU A 108 -15.73 4.77 9.38
N ARG A 109 -16.95 4.23 9.32
CA ARG A 109 -17.38 3.11 10.16
C ARG A 109 -18.07 2.07 9.31
N VAL A 110 -17.75 0.81 9.60
CA VAL A 110 -18.38 -0.36 8.98
C VAL A 110 -18.85 -1.30 10.06
N TRP A 111 -20.16 -1.56 10.07
CA TRP A 111 -20.81 -2.50 10.97
C TRP A 111 -21.39 -3.65 10.16
N LEU A 112 -21.31 -4.85 10.72
CA LEU A 112 -22.01 -6.03 10.21
C LEU A 112 -23.30 -6.20 11.02
N ARG A 113 -24.43 -6.21 10.34
CA ARG A 113 -25.75 -6.47 10.92
C ARG A 113 -26.17 -7.90 10.61
N VAL A 114 -26.41 -8.69 11.64
CA VAL A 114 -26.88 -10.08 11.52
C VAL A 114 -27.89 -10.35 12.62
N ASN A 115 -29.08 -10.83 12.25
CA ASN A 115 -30.16 -11.15 13.20
C ASN A 115 -30.45 -9.99 14.17
N SER A 116 -30.51 -8.77 13.64
CA SER A 116 -30.73 -7.53 14.41
C SER A 116 -29.65 -7.19 15.44
N ILE A 117 -28.48 -7.85 15.39
CA ILE A 117 -27.31 -7.53 16.21
C ILE A 117 -26.25 -6.87 15.32
N ASP A 118 -25.76 -5.72 15.79
CA ASP A 118 -24.76 -4.93 15.09
C ASP A 118 -23.35 -5.17 15.67
N HIS A 119 -22.42 -5.57 14.82
CA HIS A 119 -21.03 -5.84 15.17
C HIS A 119 -20.11 -4.85 14.45
N ARG A 120 -19.35 -4.04 15.20
CA ARG A 120 -18.33 -3.17 14.59
C ARG A 120 -17.24 -4.04 13.95
N LEU A 121 -17.02 -3.84 12.66
CA LEU A 121 -15.93 -4.47 11.93
C LEU A 121 -14.76 -3.51 11.79
N PHE A 122 -14.94 -2.43 11.02
CA PHE A 122 -13.85 -1.52 10.69
C PHE A 122 -14.13 -0.10 11.17
N GLY A 123 -13.05 0.62 11.47
CA GLY A 123 -13.09 2.07 11.68
C GLY A 123 -11.79 2.69 11.22
N GLU A 124 -11.89 3.73 10.40
CA GLU A 124 -10.76 4.54 9.95
C GLU A 124 -11.09 5.99 10.30
N ASP A 125 -10.25 6.64 11.09
CA ASP A 125 -10.48 8.01 11.55
C ASP A 125 -9.80 9.04 10.65
N GLU A 126 -8.83 8.62 9.84
CA GLU A 126 -8.07 9.44 8.93
C GLU A 126 -8.29 9.03 7.45
N LEU A 127 -9.54 8.98 7.00
CA LEU A 127 -9.85 8.80 5.58
C LEU A 127 -9.76 10.15 4.85
N TRP A 128 -8.62 10.39 4.22
CA TRP A 128 -8.37 11.63 3.47
C TRP A 128 -8.70 11.47 1.99
N VAL A 129 -9.78 12.12 1.57
CA VAL A 129 -10.26 12.13 0.20
C VAL A 129 -11.04 13.42 -0.07
N GLY A 130 -10.84 13.99 -1.25
CA GLY A 130 -11.60 15.16 -1.68
C GLY A 130 -11.51 15.39 -3.19
N LYS A 131 -12.53 16.06 -3.73
CA LYS A 131 -12.59 16.54 -5.10
C LYS A 131 -12.09 17.99 -5.11
N ASP A 132 -11.05 18.25 -5.89
CA ASP A 132 -10.39 19.56 -6.00
C ASP A 132 -10.16 20.29 -4.68
N PRO A 133 -9.43 19.69 -3.72
CA PRO A 133 -9.08 20.36 -2.47
C PRO A 133 -8.31 21.65 -2.71
N ASP A 134 -8.59 22.69 -1.92
CA ASP A 134 -7.81 23.91 -1.93
C ASP A 134 -6.46 23.71 -1.22
N PHE A 135 -5.46 23.21 -1.95
CA PHE A 135 -4.10 23.07 -1.41
C PHE A 135 -3.40 24.41 -1.21
N ASN A 136 -3.86 25.51 -1.82
CA ASN A 136 -3.28 26.84 -1.63
C ASN A 136 -3.61 27.40 -0.23
N SER A 137 -4.64 26.87 0.43
CA SER A 137 -4.95 27.21 1.81
C SER A 137 -3.90 26.71 2.82
N ILE A 138 -2.92 25.91 2.39
CA ILE A 138 -1.86 25.38 3.26
C ILE A 138 -0.69 26.37 3.26
N GLY A 139 -0.63 27.18 4.33
CA GLY A 139 0.47 28.13 4.55
C GLY A 139 1.84 27.45 4.55
N ASP A 140 2.83 28.15 3.99
CA ASP A 140 4.24 27.75 3.92
C ASP A 140 4.53 26.39 3.24
N ALA A 141 3.54 25.83 2.54
CA ALA A 141 3.71 24.57 1.83
C ALA A 141 4.64 24.75 0.61
N SER A 142 5.66 23.90 0.53
CA SER A 142 6.49 23.73 -0.65
C SER A 142 6.02 22.50 -1.41
N PHE A 143 5.60 22.70 -2.66
CA PHE A 143 5.04 21.64 -3.51
C PHE A 143 6.09 21.09 -4.48
N ALA A 144 6.15 19.76 -4.57
CA ALA A 144 6.98 19.09 -5.55
C ALA A 144 6.39 19.25 -6.95
N ARG A 145 7.24 19.50 -7.94
CA ARG A 145 6.87 19.63 -9.35
C ARG A 145 7.29 18.39 -10.10
N LEU A 146 6.37 17.81 -10.86
CA LEU A 146 6.69 16.71 -11.77
C LEU A 146 7.73 17.17 -12.79
N LYS A 147 8.80 16.39 -12.95
CA LYS A 147 9.92 16.67 -13.86
C LYS A 147 10.04 15.64 -14.96
N ASN A 148 9.92 14.37 -14.61
CA ASN A 148 10.04 13.28 -15.54
C ASN A 148 8.96 12.23 -15.29
N VAL A 149 8.47 11.63 -16.38
CA VAL A 149 7.58 10.46 -16.36
C VAL A 149 8.18 9.43 -17.29
N ASP A 150 8.53 8.27 -16.74
CA ASP A 150 9.01 7.12 -17.48
C ASP A 150 8.00 5.96 -17.38
N ALA A 151 8.30 4.83 -18.00
CA ALA A 151 7.46 3.63 -18.02
C ALA A 151 7.25 3.00 -16.62
N LYS A 152 8.18 3.23 -15.69
CA LYS A 152 8.18 2.61 -14.35
C LYS A 152 8.35 3.60 -13.20
N GLU A 153 8.54 4.88 -13.50
CA GLU A 153 8.79 5.89 -12.49
C GLU A 153 8.27 7.28 -12.85
N GLN A 154 8.04 8.10 -11.83
CA GLN A 154 7.79 9.53 -11.93
C GLN A 154 8.71 10.26 -10.95
N VAL A 155 9.39 11.29 -11.44
CA VAL A 155 10.34 12.07 -10.64
C VAL A 155 9.78 13.46 -10.41
N TYR A 156 9.76 13.88 -9.15
CA TYR A 156 9.28 15.18 -8.70
C TYR A 156 10.40 15.93 -7.98
N HIS A 157 10.58 17.22 -8.25
CA HIS A 157 11.55 18.06 -7.53
C HIS A 157 10.84 19.04 -6.61
N ALA A 158 11.32 19.19 -5.37
CA ALA A 158 10.85 20.20 -4.44
C ALA A 158 12.03 20.84 -3.69
N TYR A 159 11.78 22.01 -3.10
CA TYR A 159 12.68 22.55 -2.08
C TYR A 159 12.15 22.23 -0.70
N VAL A 160 12.93 21.52 0.12
CA VAL A 160 12.60 21.21 1.52
C VAL A 160 13.72 21.72 2.40
N GLY A 161 13.44 22.68 3.28
CA GLY A 161 14.47 23.25 4.15
C GLY A 161 15.64 23.86 3.38
N LYS A 162 15.36 24.50 2.23
CA LYS A 162 16.34 25.01 1.24
C LYS A 162 17.14 23.93 0.48
N ALA A 163 17.00 22.65 0.80
CA ALA A 163 17.57 21.56 0.03
C ALA A 163 16.72 21.27 -1.21
N LEU A 164 17.36 21.04 -2.35
CA LEU A 164 16.70 20.44 -3.51
C LEU A 164 16.54 18.94 -3.24
N VAL A 165 15.29 18.49 -3.21
CA VAL A 165 14.92 17.09 -2.96
C VAL A 165 14.21 16.53 -4.19
N SER A 166 14.67 15.37 -4.64
CA SER A 166 14.02 14.56 -5.67
C SER A 166 13.17 13.51 -4.98
N PHE A 167 11.87 13.48 -5.27
CA PHE A 167 10.94 12.42 -4.88
C PHE A 167 10.72 11.51 -6.09
N ILE A 168 11.06 10.23 -5.93
CA ILE A 168 11.04 9.25 -7.02
C ILE A 168 9.98 8.23 -6.69
N VAL A 169 8.87 8.26 -7.42
CA VAL A 169 7.80 7.27 -7.30
C VAL A 169 8.07 6.17 -8.32
N ARG A 170 8.15 4.92 -7.87
CA ARG A 170 8.32 3.75 -8.74
C ARG A 170 7.11 2.84 -8.62
N TRP A 171 6.81 2.08 -9.67
CA TRP A 171 5.81 1.02 -9.59
C TRP A 171 6.22 -0.25 -10.32
N THR A 172 5.73 -1.37 -9.81
CA THR A 172 5.82 -2.68 -10.45
C THR A 172 4.44 -3.31 -10.57
N LYS A 173 4.17 -3.96 -11.69
CA LYS A 173 2.91 -4.69 -11.89
C LYS A 173 2.94 -5.97 -11.05
N ALA A 174 1.94 -6.14 -10.19
CA ALA A 174 1.71 -7.37 -9.46
C ALA A 174 0.76 -8.27 -10.29
N SER A 175 -0.52 -8.36 -9.93
CA SER A 175 -1.51 -9.19 -10.62
C SER A 175 -2.88 -8.49 -10.70
N ASN A 176 -3.69 -8.86 -11.70
CA ASN A 176 -5.08 -8.43 -11.84
C ASN A 176 -5.29 -6.89 -11.79
N GLY A 177 -4.41 -6.13 -12.47
CA GLY A 177 -4.46 -4.66 -12.45
C GLY A 177 -3.95 -4.02 -11.15
N THR A 178 -3.39 -4.82 -10.25
CA THR A 178 -2.71 -4.34 -9.04
C THR A 178 -1.26 -3.99 -9.34
N TYR A 179 -0.83 -2.85 -8.82
CA TYR A 179 0.53 -2.32 -8.89
C TYR A 179 1.04 -2.07 -7.48
N LYS A 180 2.31 -2.35 -7.26
CA LYS A 180 3.03 -2.01 -6.03
C LYS A 180 3.78 -0.71 -6.27
N TYR A 181 3.44 0.32 -5.51
CA TYR A 181 4.10 1.61 -5.55
C TYR A 181 5.10 1.74 -4.41
N SER A 182 6.24 2.33 -4.70
CA SER A 182 7.19 2.81 -3.70
C SER A 182 7.50 4.28 -3.95
N LEU A 183 7.89 4.98 -2.89
CA LEU A 183 8.36 6.35 -2.97
C LEU A 183 9.66 6.44 -2.17
N GLU A 184 10.69 6.94 -2.82
CA GLU A 184 11.96 7.32 -2.18
C GLU A 184 12.19 8.82 -2.35
N TYR A 185 13.03 9.38 -1.48
CA TYR A 185 13.58 10.70 -1.69
C TYR A 185 15.10 10.64 -1.83
N GLU A 186 15.66 11.57 -2.57
CA GLU A 186 17.09 11.78 -2.72
C GLU A 186 17.42 13.27 -2.59
N ALA A 187 18.43 13.60 -1.82
CA ALA A 187 19.00 14.92 -1.70
C ALA A 187 20.52 14.82 -1.73
N ASN A 188 21.14 15.31 -2.82
CA ASN A 188 22.59 15.36 -2.99
C ASN A 188 23.30 13.99 -2.75
N GLY A 189 22.76 12.91 -3.33
CA GLY A 189 23.31 11.56 -3.21
C GLY A 189 22.95 10.79 -1.93
N VAL A 190 22.24 11.40 -0.99
CA VAL A 190 21.69 10.72 0.20
C VAL A 190 20.18 10.58 0.04
N GLY A 191 19.67 9.37 0.19
CA GLY A 191 18.25 9.11 0.07
C GLY A 191 17.75 8.07 1.06
N ALA A 192 16.44 7.98 1.18
CA ALA A 192 15.79 6.88 1.87
C ALA A 192 14.41 6.61 1.28
N ILE A 193 13.94 5.41 1.53
CA ILE A 193 12.61 4.98 1.11
C ILE A 193 11.58 5.49 2.13
N LEU A 194 10.58 6.23 1.64
CA LEU A 194 9.50 6.80 2.45
C LEU A 194 8.39 5.79 2.69
N PHE A 195 8.05 5.02 1.66
CA PHE A 195 7.20 3.84 1.77
C PHE A 195 7.49 2.85 0.64
N GLU A 196 7.17 1.59 0.92
CA GLU A 196 7.28 0.47 -0.01
C GLU A 196 5.94 -0.25 -0.11
N ASP A 197 5.75 -0.98 -1.20
CA ASP A 197 4.67 -1.94 -1.36
C ASP A 197 3.25 -1.39 -1.12
N LEU A 198 3.01 -0.11 -1.47
CA LEU A 198 1.66 0.43 -1.53
C LEU A 198 0.90 -0.23 -2.68
N ASN A 199 0.01 -1.15 -2.34
CA ASN A 199 -0.79 -1.89 -3.32
C ASN A 199 -1.98 -1.05 -3.79
N LEU A 200 -1.96 -0.66 -5.07
CA LEU A 200 -3.04 0.05 -5.73
C LEU A 200 -3.56 -0.78 -6.90
N LYS A 201 -4.86 -1.02 -6.93
CA LYS A 201 -5.53 -1.62 -8.09
C LYS A 201 -6.12 -0.53 -8.95
N LEU A 202 -5.72 -0.51 -10.21
CA LEU A 202 -6.02 0.54 -11.17
C LEU A 202 -6.87 -0.04 -12.31
N ASP A 203 -7.87 0.72 -12.74
CA ASP A 203 -8.64 0.38 -13.95
C ASP A 203 -7.89 0.70 -15.25
N GLY A 204 -6.90 1.60 -15.17
CA GLY A 204 -6.19 2.14 -16.32
C GLY A 204 -4.66 2.01 -16.20
N ASP A 205 -3.98 2.83 -17.01
CA ASP A 205 -2.52 2.88 -17.04
C ASP A 205 -1.95 3.50 -15.74
N PRO A 206 -0.99 2.87 -15.05
CA PRO A 206 -0.37 3.43 -13.84
C PRO A 206 0.24 4.81 -14.04
N ARG A 207 0.59 5.19 -15.27
CA ARG A 207 1.16 6.50 -15.61
C ARG A 207 0.15 7.64 -15.51
N THR A 208 -1.16 7.37 -15.56
CA THR A 208 -2.19 8.41 -15.44
C THR A 208 -2.42 8.82 -13.98
N VAL A 209 -1.93 8.02 -13.04
CA VAL A 209 -1.93 8.36 -11.61
C VAL A 209 -0.76 9.30 -11.36
N THR A 210 -1.06 10.51 -10.90
CA THR A 210 -0.06 11.52 -10.53
C THR A 210 -0.06 11.74 -9.02
N PHE A 211 0.97 12.41 -8.51
CA PHE A 211 1.16 12.61 -7.09
C PHE A 211 1.27 14.10 -6.79
N LEU A 212 0.54 14.53 -5.76
CA LEU A 212 0.73 15.83 -5.14
C LEU A 212 1.52 15.60 -3.84
N ILE A 213 2.76 16.08 -3.84
CA ILE A 213 3.70 15.93 -2.73
C ILE A 213 4.00 17.34 -2.22
N TYR A 214 3.83 17.56 -0.92
CA TYR A 214 4.20 18.82 -0.31
C TYR A 214 4.80 18.65 1.08
N SER A 215 5.69 19.58 1.41
CA SER A 215 6.29 19.71 2.73
C SER A 215 5.87 21.02 3.38
N VAL A 216 5.55 21.01 4.66
CA VAL A 216 5.34 22.21 5.48
C VAL A 216 6.44 22.28 6.54
N PRO A 217 7.18 23.39 6.69
CA PRO A 217 8.19 23.52 7.73
C PRO A 217 7.58 23.38 9.12
N THR A 218 8.33 22.80 10.05
CA THR A 218 7.97 22.77 11.47
C THR A 218 9.08 23.37 12.32
N THR A 219 8.71 23.78 13.54
CA THR A 219 9.70 24.23 14.52
C THR A 219 10.73 23.13 14.76
N SER A 220 12.00 23.46 14.55
CA SER A 220 13.11 22.52 14.66
C SER A 220 14.36 23.20 15.19
N MET A 221 15.26 22.39 15.76
CA MET A 221 16.61 22.79 16.11
C MET A 221 17.58 21.80 15.45
N PRO A 222 18.42 22.23 14.49
CA PRO A 222 18.52 23.59 13.91
C PRO A 222 17.29 23.98 13.09
N VAL A 223 17.12 25.29 12.84
CA VAL A 223 15.97 25.85 12.11
C VAL A 223 15.96 25.36 10.66
N GLY A 224 14.77 24.98 10.16
CA GLY A 224 14.59 24.54 8.78
C GLY A 224 15.04 23.10 8.52
N ALA A 225 15.23 22.30 9.58
CA ALA A 225 15.59 20.90 9.47
C ALA A 225 14.38 19.96 9.51
N SER A 226 13.28 20.31 10.19
CA SER A 226 12.10 19.44 10.31
C SER A 226 10.93 19.94 9.47
N HIS A 227 10.23 18.98 8.87
CA HIS A 227 9.12 19.21 7.96
C HIS A 227 8.02 18.15 8.16
N ARG A 228 6.77 18.56 7.89
CA ARG A 228 5.65 17.64 7.67
C ARG A 228 5.56 17.35 6.20
N LEU A 229 5.75 16.09 5.81
CA LEU A 229 5.62 15.63 4.43
C LEU A 229 4.27 14.95 4.23
N ARG A 230 3.61 15.24 3.12
CA ARG A 230 2.29 14.70 2.75
C ARG A 230 2.31 14.27 1.29
N VAL A 231 1.74 13.10 1.02
CA VAL A 231 1.67 12.52 -0.32
C VAL A 231 0.23 12.15 -0.62
N TRP A 232 -0.27 12.72 -1.71
CA TRP A 232 -1.61 12.51 -2.22
C TRP A 232 -1.52 11.89 -3.61
N LEU A 233 -2.34 10.87 -3.85
CA LEU A 233 -2.68 10.44 -5.20
C LEU A 233 -3.63 11.45 -5.81
N ARG A 234 -3.44 11.75 -7.09
CA ARG A 234 -4.28 12.61 -7.91
C ARG A 234 -4.72 11.83 -9.14
N SER A 235 -6.03 11.85 -9.39
CA SER A 235 -6.66 11.13 -10.50
C SER A 235 -7.67 12.04 -11.20
N LEU A 236 -7.62 12.09 -12.53
CA LEU A 236 -8.52 12.92 -13.34
C LEU A 236 -9.93 12.31 -13.33
N VAL A 237 -10.95 13.10 -13.02
CA VAL A 237 -12.35 12.66 -13.09
C VAL A 237 -12.72 12.50 -14.57
N PRO A 238 -13.10 11.30 -15.05
CA PRO A 238 -13.53 11.12 -16.41
C PRO A 238 -14.72 12.02 -16.70
N LEU A 239 -14.61 12.87 -17.72
CA LEU A 239 -15.76 13.58 -18.27
C LEU A 239 -16.62 12.54 -18.99
N ASN A 240 -17.82 12.26 -18.48
CA ASN A 240 -18.76 11.37 -19.15
C ASN A 240 -19.21 12.03 -20.46
N ALA A 241 -18.59 11.66 -21.59
CA ALA A 241 -18.93 12.18 -22.91
C ALA A 241 -20.36 11.81 -23.40
N SER A 242 -21.10 11.02 -22.63
CA SER A 242 -22.42 10.48 -22.98
C SER A 242 -23.61 11.28 -22.45
N ASP A 243 -23.40 12.35 -21.68
CA ASP A 243 -24.51 13.17 -21.18
C ASP A 243 -24.65 14.46 -22.04
N PRO A 244 -25.61 14.50 -22.98
CA PRO A 244 -25.77 15.62 -23.92
C PRO A 244 -26.16 16.94 -23.23
N SER A 245 -26.50 16.91 -21.93
CA SER A 245 -26.72 18.12 -21.12
C SER A 245 -25.42 18.78 -20.63
N THR A 246 -24.28 18.09 -20.72
CA THR A 246 -22.95 18.58 -20.31
C THR A 246 -22.02 18.93 -21.48
N SER A 247 -22.58 19.09 -22.69
CA SER A 247 -21.82 19.30 -23.93
C SER A 247 -21.08 20.63 -24.04
N TYR A 248 -21.21 21.54 -23.07
CA TYR A 248 -20.36 22.72 -22.95
C TYR A 248 -19.12 22.38 -22.13
N VAL A 249 -18.24 21.58 -22.72
CA VAL A 249 -16.90 21.32 -22.19
C VAL A 249 -16.09 22.62 -22.30
N LEU A 250 -16.10 23.43 -21.24
CA LEU A 250 -15.14 24.53 -21.12
C LEU A 250 -13.72 23.94 -21.03
N PRO A 251 -12.73 24.52 -21.71
CA PRO A 251 -11.36 24.00 -21.78
C PRO A 251 -10.57 24.05 -20.45
N PHE A 252 -11.24 24.38 -19.33
CA PHE A 252 -10.64 24.56 -18.01
C PHE A 252 -11.26 23.68 -16.90
N ASN A 253 -12.02 22.64 -17.26
CA ASN A 253 -12.84 21.90 -16.30
C ASN A 253 -12.22 20.54 -15.87
N ASP A 254 -10.89 20.46 -15.82
CA ASP A 254 -10.22 19.28 -15.28
C ASP A 254 -10.44 19.22 -13.77
N SER A 255 -11.37 18.35 -13.36
CA SER A 255 -11.59 18.04 -11.96
C SER A 255 -10.80 16.80 -11.56
N TYR A 256 -10.22 16.82 -10.36
CA TYR A 256 -9.41 15.75 -9.84
C TYR A 256 -9.93 15.25 -8.49
N ILE A 257 -9.85 13.93 -8.30
CA ILE A 257 -10.03 13.31 -7.00
C ILE A 257 -8.67 13.03 -6.40
N TYR A 258 -8.50 13.49 -5.17
CA TYR A 258 -7.29 13.35 -4.38
C TYR A 258 -7.52 12.36 -3.24
N GLN A 259 -6.54 11.49 -3.01
CA GLN A 259 -6.54 10.56 -1.88
C GLN A 259 -5.20 10.62 -1.17
N ARG A 260 -5.17 10.90 0.14
CA ARG A 260 -3.89 10.88 0.87
C ARG A 260 -3.50 9.44 1.12
N ILE A 261 -2.28 9.09 0.73
CA ILE A 261 -1.75 7.72 0.86
C ILE A 261 -0.62 7.61 1.87
N TRP A 262 0.06 8.71 2.15
CA TRP A 262 1.18 8.68 3.08
C TRP A 262 1.40 10.06 3.73
N LYS A 263 1.87 10.04 4.97
CA LYS A 263 2.27 11.22 5.74
C LYS A 263 3.48 10.90 6.61
N SER A 264 4.31 11.91 6.84
CA SER A 264 5.30 11.90 7.92
C SER A 264 5.36 13.27 8.58
N ASP A 265 5.37 13.29 9.91
CA ASP A 265 5.57 14.50 10.72
C ASP A 265 7.01 14.64 11.24
N ALA A 266 7.85 13.66 10.92
CA ALA A 266 9.23 13.55 11.38
C ALA A 266 10.22 13.59 10.22
N PHE A 267 9.84 14.18 9.08
CA PHE A 267 10.74 14.28 7.93
C PHE A 267 11.81 15.33 8.21
N LYS A 268 13.09 14.92 8.24
CA LYS A 268 14.22 15.80 8.57
C LYS A 268 15.19 15.92 7.42
N VAL A 269 15.20 17.07 6.76
CA VAL A 269 16.11 17.41 5.66
C VAL A 269 16.25 18.93 5.66
N GLY A 270 17.47 19.44 5.45
CA GLY A 270 17.68 20.86 5.22
C GLY A 270 19.07 21.12 4.64
N ALA A 271 19.21 22.22 3.92
CA ALA A 271 20.50 22.67 3.38
C ALA A 271 20.99 23.90 4.13
N ARG A 272 22.31 23.94 4.39
CA ARG A 272 22.97 25.04 5.10
C ARG A 272 22.33 25.31 6.46
N LEU A 273 22.12 24.24 7.22
CA LEU A 273 21.62 24.32 8.59
C LEU A 273 22.66 25.03 9.46
N ASP A 274 22.20 26.02 10.21
CA ASP A 274 23.05 26.81 11.10
C ASP A 274 23.17 26.12 12.46
N PHE A 275 24.15 25.23 12.58
CA PHE A 275 24.44 24.55 13.84
C PHE A 275 25.14 25.47 14.85
N GLU A 276 25.79 26.55 14.39
CA GLU A 276 26.48 27.51 15.26
C GLU A 276 25.49 28.34 16.10
N SER A 277 24.31 28.64 15.54
CA SER A 277 23.21 29.33 16.24
C SER A 277 22.62 28.56 17.43
N LEU A 278 22.95 27.27 17.60
CA LEU A 278 22.44 26.45 18.71
C LEU A 278 23.06 26.84 20.08
N GLY A 279 24.11 27.66 20.06
CA GLY A 279 24.72 28.26 21.26
C GLY A 279 25.71 27.36 21.99
N SER A 280 26.38 27.93 22.99
CA SER A 280 27.52 27.31 23.70
C SER A 280 27.17 26.11 24.60
N LYS A 281 25.87 25.81 24.77
CA LYS A 281 25.40 24.64 25.54
C LYS A 281 25.41 23.35 24.71
N MET A 282 25.61 23.44 23.39
CA MET A 282 25.70 22.28 22.52
C MET A 282 27.05 21.59 22.70
N VAL A 283 27.02 20.28 22.90
CA VAL A 283 28.21 19.42 22.84
C VAL A 283 28.23 18.77 21.46
N MET A 284 29.20 19.13 20.62
CA MET A 284 29.41 18.49 19.33
C MET A 284 30.47 17.40 19.40
N GLY A 285 30.23 16.31 18.68
CA GLY A 285 31.28 15.33 18.41
C GLY A 285 32.33 15.93 17.48
N PHE A 286 33.59 15.55 17.69
CA PHE A 286 34.69 15.83 16.77
C PHE A 286 35.07 14.53 16.05
N SER A 287 35.49 14.63 14.79
CA SER A 287 35.97 13.44 14.07
C SER A 287 37.31 13.00 14.66
N SER A 288 37.42 11.73 15.06
CA SER A 288 38.65 11.15 15.60
C SER A 288 39.65 10.68 14.53
N GLY A 289 39.39 10.94 13.24
CA GLY A 289 40.25 10.55 12.14
C GLY A 289 39.50 10.43 10.82
N SER A 290 40.19 9.90 9.81
CA SER A 290 39.56 9.53 8.53
C SER A 290 38.67 8.29 8.70
N PRO A 291 37.63 8.12 7.85
CA PRO A 291 36.81 6.91 7.87
C PRO A 291 37.65 5.64 7.73
N VAL A 292 37.47 4.68 8.64
CA VAL A 292 38.10 3.36 8.54
C VAL A 292 37.18 2.42 7.77
N THR A 293 37.69 1.82 6.70
CA THR A 293 36.94 0.79 5.96
C THR A 293 37.11 -0.55 6.67
N ILE A 294 36.03 -1.08 7.22
CA ILE A 294 36.03 -2.42 7.83
C ILE A 294 35.49 -3.41 6.80
N THR A 295 36.36 -4.25 6.25
CA THR A 295 35.95 -5.37 5.41
C THR A 295 35.62 -6.57 6.29
N THR A 296 34.33 -6.79 6.54
CA THR A 296 33.87 -8.03 7.17
C THR A 296 33.96 -9.13 6.12
N ASN A 297 34.99 -9.97 6.18
CA ASN A 297 34.99 -11.21 5.42
C ASN A 297 33.78 -12.00 5.88
N GLN A 298 32.78 -12.18 5.01
CA GLN A 298 31.71 -13.14 5.24
C GLN A 298 32.38 -14.46 5.60
N PRO A 299 32.08 -15.09 6.76
CA PRO A 299 32.55 -16.43 6.99
C PRO A 299 32.08 -17.24 5.80
N GLY A 300 33.03 -17.86 5.10
CA GLY A 300 32.71 -18.76 4.00
C GLY A 300 31.61 -19.67 4.49
N MET A 301 30.54 -19.81 3.70
CA MET A 301 29.70 -20.99 3.78
C MET A 301 30.66 -22.16 3.53
N ASP A 302 31.27 -22.67 4.60
CA ASP A 302 31.99 -23.92 4.57
C ASP A 302 31.00 -24.94 4.03
N SER A 303 31.27 -25.34 2.80
CA SER A 303 30.65 -26.48 2.15
C SER A 303 30.73 -27.65 3.12
N SER A 304 29.62 -27.92 3.80
CA SER A 304 29.50 -29.07 4.67
C SER A 304 29.75 -30.30 3.80
N PRO A 305 30.76 -31.15 4.08
CA PRO A 305 30.92 -32.39 3.34
C PRO A 305 29.65 -33.22 3.56
N SER A 306 29.03 -33.63 2.45
CA SER A 306 27.85 -34.49 2.45
C SER A 306 28.11 -35.72 3.32
N PRO A 307 27.21 -36.09 4.25
CA PRO A 307 27.37 -37.32 4.99
C PRO A 307 27.20 -38.49 4.01
N ARG A 308 28.30 -39.21 3.75
CA ARG A 308 28.25 -40.53 3.12
C ARG A 308 27.34 -41.42 3.98
N SER A 309 26.28 -41.91 3.38
CA SER A 309 25.40 -42.93 3.93
C SER A 309 26.20 -44.21 4.22
N ALA A 310 26.51 -44.45 5.48
CA ALA A 310 26.87 -45.77 5.96
C ALA A 310 25.57 -46.52 6.26
N TYR A 311 24.98 -47.13 5.23
CA TYR A 311 24.07 -48.25 5.41
C TYR A 311 24.95 -49.45 5.78
N GLU A 312 25.19 -49.65 7.07
CA GLU A 312 25.79 -50.88 7.59
C GLU A 312 24.65 -51.80 8.01
N ASP A 313 24.46 -52.83 7.19
CA ASP A 313 23.55 -53.94 7.36
C ASP A 313 23.97 -54.78 8.58
N LYS A 314 23.10 -54.86 9.59
CA LYS A 314 23.21 -55.86 10.66
C LYS A 314 21.84 -56.45 10.97
N SER A 315 21.47 -57.40 10.13
CA SER A 315 20.71 -58.58 10.53
C SER A 315 21.36 -59.27 11.74
N ARG A 316 20.67 -59.34 12.88
CA ARG A 316 20.80 -60.46 13.82
C ARG A 316 19.52 -60.63 14.64
N ALA A 317 19.00 -61.85 14.52
CA ALA A 317 17.90 -62.45 15.26
C ALA A 317 18.06 -62.31 16.78
N PHE A 318 16.93 -62.23 17.49
CA PHE A 318 16.71 -62.99 18.71
C PHE A 318 15.22 -63.33 18.85
N ASP A 319 15.01 -64.61 19.13
CA ASP A 319 13.76 -65.24 19.56
C ASP A 319 13.18 -64.60 20.83
N PHE A 320 11.85 -64.46 20.87
CA PHE A 320 10.94 -64.97 21.90
C PHE A 320 9.50 -64.95 21.36
#